data_AF-A0A1P8JQ01-F1
#
_entry.id   AF-A0A1P8JQ01-F1
#
_cell.length_a   1.000
_cell.length_b   1.000
_cell.length_c   1.000
_cell.angle_alpha   90.00
_cell.angle_beta   90.00
_cell.angle_gamma   90.00
#
_symmetry.space_group_name_H-M   'P 1'
#
loop_
_entity.id
_entity.type
_entity.pdbx_description
1 polymer ?
#
loop_
_entity_poly.entity_id
_entity_poly.type
_entity_poly.pdbx_seq_one_letter_code
_entity_poly.pdbx_strand_id
1 'polypeptide(L)'
;MAMIATDELTNGQLIDLPAAAGDLTQPRFEPVDDWLRGAPELEQKTAMWRWFATRYEEMELNTPHDEEGNFLIGEKKPVKADEVLAERFGAVVPAPVLQSLVQTLKDKVGNRWAVMPLDKVGS
;
A
#
# COMPACT_ATOMS: atom_id res chain seq x y z
N MET A 1 15.81 -9.33 -5.21
CA MET A 1 14.91 -8.89 -6.29
C MET A 1 14.02 -7.83 -5.67
N ALA A 2 14.17 -6.56 -6.06
CA ALA A 2 13.30 -5.50 -5.59
C ALA A 2 11.89 -5.81 -6.11
N MET A 3 10.98 -6.18 -5.22
CA MET A 3 9.58 -6.30 -5.57
C MET A 3 9.13 -4.89 -5.88
N ILE A 4 9.14 -4.54 -7.17
CA ILE A 4 8.30 -3.45 -7.69
C ILE A 4 6.93 -3.80 -7.15
N ALA A 5 6.40 -2.97 -6.25
CA ALA A 5 5.10 -3.14 -5.63
C ALA A 5 4.10 -3.51 -6.72
N THR A 6 3.87 -4.81 -6.91
CA THR A 6 3.19 -5.26 -8.12
C THR A 6 1.78 -4.74 -7.97
N ASP A 7 1.31 -3.93 -8.91
CA ASP A 7 -0.04 -3.36 -8.92
C ASP A 7 -1.16 -4.43 -9.02
N GLU A 8 -0.84 -5.69 -8.72
CA GLU A 8 -1.65 -6.91 -8.81
C GLU A 8 -2.71 -7.01 -7.69
N LEU A 9 -2.61 -6.20 -6.63
CA LEU A 9 -3.56 -6.28 -5.51
C LEU A 9 -4.97 -5.80 -5.87
N THR A 10 -5.15 -5.08 -6.99
CA THR A 10 -6.48 -4.80 -7.56
C THR A 10 -6.95 -5.90 -8.49
N ASN A 11 -7.15 -7.10 -7.93
CA ASN A 11 -7.76 -8.24 -8.62
C ASN A 11 -6.93 -8.80 -9.79
N GLY A 12 -5.60 -8.66 -9.75
CA GLY A 12 -4.70 -9.11 -10.82
C GLY A 12 -4.64 -8.15 -12.02
N GLN A 13 -5.34 -7.01 -11.98
CA GLN A 13 -5.32 -6.02 -13.05
C GLN A 13 -4.34 -4.89 -12.71
N LEU A 14 -3.24 -4.83 -13.47
CA LEU A 14 -2.43 -3.64 -13.63
C LEU A 14 -3.31 -2.57 -14.30
N ILE A 15 -3.75 -1.58 -13.53
CA ILE A 15 -4.46 -0.41 -14.06
C ILE A 15 -3.50 0.74 -14.12
N ASP A 16 -3.36 1.31 -15.31
CA ASP A 16 -2.64 2.55 -15.50
C ASP A 16 -3.50 3.69 -14.95
N LEU A 17 -3.01 4.32 -13.87
CA LEU A 17 -3.67 5.48 -13.30
C LEU A 17 -3.49 6.66 -14.25
N PRO A 18 -4.51 7.50 -14.47
CA PRO A 18 -4.34 8.70 -15.27
C PRO A 18 -3.43 9.70 -14.56
N ALA A 19 -2.83 10.63 -15.31
CA ALA A 19 -2.05 11.73 -14.71
C ALA A 19 -2.87 12.61 -13.74
N ALA A 20 -4.20 12.61 -13.88
CA ALA A 20 -5.11 13.25 -12.93
C ALA A 20 -5.11 12.60 -11.54
N ALA A 21 -4.71 11.33 -11.45
CA ALA A 21 -4.60 10.62 -10.19
C ALA A 21 -3.47 11.15 -9.32
N GLY A 22 -2.44 11.77 -9.90
CA GLY A 22 -1.27 12.27 -9.20
C GLY A 22 0.00 12.08 -10.02
N ASP A 23 1.13 12.47 -9.45
CA ASP A 23 2.42 12.31 -10.13
C ASP A 23 2.93 10.88 -9.98
N LEU A 24 2.82 10.11 -11.07
CA LEU A 24 3.22 8.70 -11.15
C LEU A 24 4.73 8.50 -11.27
N THR A 25 5.48 9.59 -11.53
CA THR A 25 6.93 9.56 -11.67
C THR A 25 7.64 9.70 -10.33
N GLN A 26 6.93 10.17 -9.31
CA GLN A 26 7.47 10.27 -7.97
C GLN A 26 7.72 8.88 -7.35
N PRO A 27 8.86 8.69 -6.66
CA PRO A 27 9.14 7.44 -5.95
C PRO A 27 8.14 7.18 -4.82
N ARG A 28 7.53 8.24 -4.31
CA ARG A 28 6.39 8.20 -3.38
C ARG A 28 5.17 8.77 -4.07
N PHE A 29 4.36 7.89 -4.64
CA PHE A 29 3.12 8.29 -5.28
C PHE A 29 2.18 8.95 -4.26
N GLU A 30 1.63 10.12 -4.58
CA GLU A 30 0.62 10.79 -3.75
C GLU A 30 -0.63 11.02 -4.61
N PRO A 31 -1.75 10.34 -4.30
CA PRO A 31 -2.97 10.50 -5.06
C PRO A 31 -3.63 11.85 -4.77
N VAL A 32 -4.22 12.45 -5.79
CA VAL A 32 -5.02 13.68 -5.66
C VAL A 32 -6.37 13.32 -5.04
N ASP A 33 -6.64 13.80 -3.82
CA ASP A 33 -7.83 13.44 -3.03
C ASP A 33 -9.16 13.77 -3.76
N ASP A 34 -9.18 14.89 -4.49
CA ASP A 34 -10.36 15.32 -5.24
C ASP A 34 -10.69 14.36 -6.39
N TRP A 35 -9.68 13.97 -7.16
CA TRP A 35 -9.81 12.94 -8.19
C TRP A 35 -10.19 11.60 -7.56
N LEU A 36 -9.53 11.21 -6.47
CA LEU A 36 -9.73 9.93 -5.81
C LEU A 36 -11.19 9.76 -5.36
N ARG A 37 -11.82 10.81 -4.84
CA ARG A 37 -13.23 10.78 -4.42
C ARG A 37 -14.19 10.47 -5.57
N GLY A 38 -13.89 10.95 -6.78
CA GLY A 38 -14.72 10.78 -7.97
C GLY A 38 -14.33 9.60 -8.87
N ALA A 39 -13.15 9.03 -8.67
CA ALA A 39 -12.64 7.90 -9.45
C ALA A 39 -13.48 6.62 -9.21
N PRO A 40 -13.56 5.71 -10.18
CA PRO A 40 -14.22 4.43 -9.97
C PRO A 40 -13.46 3.57 -8.96
N GLU A 41 -14.17 2.64 -8.33
CA GLU A 41 -13.67 1.86 -7.19
C GLU A 41 -12.35 1.15 -7.48
N LEU A 42 -12.15 0.67 -8.71
CA LEU A 42 -10.93 -0.05 -9.08
C LEU A 42 -9.72 0.90 -9.12
N GLU A 43 -9.88 2.08 -9.72
CA GLU A 43 -8.85 3.13 -9.75
C GLU A 43 -8.57 3.67 -8.33
N GLN A 44 -9.60 3.80 -7.49
CA GLN A 44 -9.43 4.18 -6.08
C GLN A 44 -8.54 3.18 -5.34
N LYS A 45 -8.83 1.88 -5.46
CA LYS A 45 -8.06 0.82 -4.81
C LYS A 45 -6.62 0.79 -5.33
N THR A 46 -6.40 0.95 -6.64
CA THR A 46 -5.06 0.97 -7.24
C THR A 46 -4.24 2.16 -6.72
N ALA A 47 -4.83 3.35 -6.68
CA ALA A 47 -4.17 4.55 -6.18
C ALA A 47 -3.80 4.43 -4.69
N MET A 48 -4.72 3.95 -3.87
CA MET A 48 -4.48 3.70 -2.44
C MET A 48 -3.41 2.64 -2.21
N TRP A 49 -3.44 1.54 -2.97
CA TRP A 49 -2.44 0.48 -2.92
C TRP A 49 -1.05 1.03 -3.26
N ARG A 50 -0.92 1.73 -4.39
CA ARG A 50 0.36 2.30 -4.83
C ARG A 50 0.92 3.33 -3.84
N TRP A 51 0.06 4.16 -3.27
CA TRP A 51 0.45 5.10 -2.20
C TRP A 51 1.02 4.36 -0.99
N PHE A 52 0.38 3.27 -0.59
CA PHE A 52 0.77 2.47 0.56
C PHE A 52 2.07 1.71 0.28
N ALA A 53 2.15 1.00 -0.84
CA ALA A 53 3.32 0.20 -1.20
C ALA A 53 4.58 1.03 -1.48
N THR A 54 4.43 2.29 -1.92
CA THR A 54 5.56 3.23 -2.06
C THR A 54 6.04 3.82 -0.72
N ARG A 55 5.34 3.55 0.39
CA ARG A 55 5.70 4.01 1.75
C ARG A 55 6.00 2.88 2.72
N TYR A 56 5.45 1.70 2.47
CA TYR A 56 5.53 0.56 3.36
C TYR A 56 6.02 -0.68 2.64
N GLU A 57 6.92 -1.40 3.31
CA GLU A 57 7.50 -2.66 2.85
C GLU A 57 6.79 -3.83 3.52
N GLU A 58 6.56 -4.89 2.75
CA GLU A 58 5.88 -6.12 3.17
C GLU A 58 6.72 -6.87 4.21
N MET A 59 6.35 -6.78 5.48
CA MET A 59 7.08 -7.49 6.53
C MET A 59 6.89 -9.00 6.40
N GLU A 60 5.68 -9.50 6.13
CA GLU A 60 5.39 -10.94 6.15
C GLU A 60 6.09 -11.73 5.02
N LEU A 61 6.54 -11.05 3.95
CA LEU A 61 7.29 -11.68 2.86
C LEU A 61 8.80 -11.48 2.97
N ASN A 62 9.27 -10.36 3.51
CA ASN A 62 10.69 -9.99 3.48
C ASN A 62 11.40 -10.08 4.83
N THR A 63 10.67 -10.27 5.94
CA THR A 63 11.28 -10.34 7.27
C THR A 63 11.52 -11.79 7.67
N PRO A 64 12.75 -12.18 8.03
CA PRO A 64 12.97 -13.47 8.66
C PRO A 64 12.25 -13.53 10.01
N HIS A 65 11.62 -14.67 10.28
CA HIS A 65 10.96 -14.95 11.55
C HIS A 65 11.85 -15.84 12.41
N ASP A 66 11.73 -15.68 13.73
CA ASP A 66 12.30 -16.61 14.70
C ASP A 66 11.48 -17.91 14.79
N GLU A 67 11.94 -18.90 15.57
CA GLU A 67 11.28 -20.22 15.68
C GLU A 67 9.85 -20.14 16.26
N GLU A 68 9.55 -19.06 17.00
CA GLU A 68 8.21 -18.73 17.51
C GLU A 68 7.33 -17.94 16.52
N GLY A 69 7.82 -17.64 15.31
CA GLY A 69 7.09 -16.84 14.32
C GLY A 69 7.10 -15.33 14.57
N ASN A 70 7.99 -14.86 15.46
CA ASN A 70 8.19 -13.45 15.74
C ASN A 70 9.06 -12.80 14.67
N PHE A 71 8.68 -11.60 14.25
CA PHE A 71 9.43 -10.83 13.25
C PHE A 71 10.75 -10.36 13.85
N LEU A 72 11.87 -10.68 13.19
CA LEU A 72 13.18 -10.12 13.50
C LEU A 72 13.32 -8.71 12.90
N ILE A 73 12.38 -7.83 13.24
CA ILE A 73 12.41 -6.43 12.85
C ILE A 73 13.41 -5.70 13.73
N GLY A 74 14.38 -5.01 13.11
CA GLY A 74 15.20 -4.00 13.79
C GLY A 74 14.36 -2.79 14.22
N GLU A 75 14.93 -1.58 14.20
CA GLU A 75 14.30 -0.33 14.67
C GLU A 75 12.96 0.09 14.00
N LYS A 76 12.46 -0.65 13.00
CA LYS A 76 11.22 -0.32 12.30
C LYS A 76 10.00 -0.82 13.07
N LYS A 77 9.15 0.09 13.53
CA LYS A 77 7.88 -0.26 14.16
C LYS A 77 6.91 -0.87 13.12
N PRO A 78 6.27 -2.01 13.44
CA PRO A 78 5.24 -2.57 12.59
C PRO A 78 4.00 -1.68 12.61
N VAL A 79 3.43 -1.44 11.44
CA VAL A 79 2.15 -0.75 11.28
C VAL A 79 1.13 -1.69 10.66
N LYS A 80 -0.15 -1.40 10.85
CA LYS A 80 -1.23 -2.15 10.22
C LYS A 80 -1.75 -1.45 8.98
N ALA A 81 -1.92 -2.19 7.88
CA ALA A 81 -2.44 -1.63 6.64
C ALA A 81 -3.84 -1.03 6.81
N ASP A 82 -4.71 -1.69 7.59
CA ASP A 82 -6.06 -1.19 7.84
C ASP A 82 -6.08 0.15 8.57
N GLU A 83 -5.26 0.30 9.60
CA GLU A 83 -5.17 1.54 10.39
C GLU A 83 -4.63 2.69 9.53
N VAL A 84 -3.54 2.44 8.80
CA VAL A 84 -2.89 3.45 7.97
C VAL A 84 -3.78 3.89 6.80
N LEU A 85 -4.41 2.94 6.10
CA LEU A 85 -5.30 3.25 4.99
C LEU A 85 -6.55 3.97 5.47
N ALA A 86 -7.15 3.53 6.58
CA ALA A 86 -8.31 4.18 7.18
C ALA A 86 -8.00 5.62 7.62
N GLU A 87 -6.84 5.85 8.23
CA GLU A 87 -6.40 7.19 8.65
C GLU A 87 -6.21 8.14 7.45
N ARG A 88 -5.55 7.67 6.38
CA ARG A 88 -5.27 8.51 5.21
C ARG A 88 -6.47 8.74 4.30
N PHE A 89 -7.28 7.70 4.07
CA PHE A 89 -8.30 7.67 3.02
C PHE A 89 -9.73 7.50 3.53
N GLY A 90 -9.95 7.21 4.81
CA GLY A 90 -11.30 6.99 5.35
C GLY A 90 -12.26 8.18 5.22
N ALA A 91 -11.73 9.39 5.06
CA ALA A 91 -12.51 10.60 4.78
C ALA A 91 -12.62 10.95 3.28
N VAL A 92 -11.89 10.24 2.40
CA VAL A 92 -11.79 10.54 0.97
C VAL A 92 -12.56 9.52 0.14
N VAL A 93 -12.37 8.23 0.42
CA VAL A 93 -13.02 7.13 -0.29
C VAL A 93 -14.13 6.51 0.55
N PRO A 94 -15.15 5.91 -0.08
CA PRO A 94 -16.18 5.17 0.64
C PRO A 94 -15.58 3.99 1.42
N ALA A 95 -16.05 3.82 2.66
CA ALA A 95 -15.66 2.72 3.55
C ALA A 95 -15.68 1.31 2.90
N PRO A 96 -16.69 0.90 2.11
CA PRO A 96 -16.67 -0.42 1.47
C PRO A 96 -15.49 -0.64 0.51
N VAL A 97 -15.06 0.40 -0.21
CA VAL A 97 -13.91 0.33 -1.13
C VAL A 97 -12.62 0.10 -0.34
N LEU A 98 -12.44 0.88 0.73
CA LEU A 98 -11.29 0.79 1.62
C LEU A 98 -11.22 -0.58 2.30
N GLN A 99 -12.33 -1.05 2.87
CA GLN A 99 -12.39 -2.35 3.53
C GLN A 99 -12.10 -3.49 2.56
N SER A 100 -12.60 -3.39 1.31
CA SER A 100 -12.31 -4.38 0.28
C SER A 100 -10.81 -4.43 -0.04
N LEU A 101 -10.14 -3.28 -0.19
CA LEU A 101 -8.68 -3.24 -0.40
C LEU A 101 -7.94 -3.87 0.78
N VAL A 102 -8.25 -3.44 2.00
CA VAL A 102 -7.64 -3.95 3.24
C VAL A 102 -7.80 -5.47 3.35
N GLN A 103 -8.99 -5.99 3.03
CA GLN A 103 -9.25 -7.42 3.07
C GLN A 103 -8.38 -8.17 2.04
N THR A 104 -8.18 -7.61 0.85
CA THR A 104 -7.28 -8.17 -0.16
C THR A 104 -5.82 -8.17 0.30
N LEU A 105 -5.36 -7.11 0.97
CA LEU A 105 -4.01 -7.08 1.56
C LEU A 105 -3.86 -8.18 2.61
N LYS A 106 -4.82 -8.26 3.53
CA LYS A 106 -4.85 -9.28 4.60
C LYS A 106 -4.82 -10.71 4.06
N ASP A 107 -5.55 -10.98 2.99
CA ASP A 107 -5.64 -12.32 2.40
C ASP A 107 -4.36 -12.73 1.66
N LYS A 108 -3.76 -11.80 0.89
CA LYS A 108 -2.61 -12.12 0.03
C LYS A 108 -1.26 -12.05 0.75
N VAL A 109 -1.06 -11.00 1.54
CA VAL A 109 0.27 -10.62 2.07
C VAL A 109 0.24 -10.28 3.56
N GLY A 110 -0.95 -10.23 4.14
CA GLY A 110 -1.18 -9.98 5.54
C GLY A 110 -1.32 -8.50 5.92
N ASN A 111 -1.54 -8.25 7.22
CA ASN A 111 -1.90 -6.90 7.71
C ASN A 111 -0.72 -6.12 8.27
N ARG A 112 0.47 -6.73 8.42
CA ARG A 112 1.60 -6.11 9.14
C ARG A 112 2.69 -5.65 8.17
N TRP A 113 3.09 -4.39 8.33
CA TRP A 113 3.96 -3.68 7.37
C TRP A 113 5.00 -2.83 8.06
N ALA A 114 6.10 -2.53 7.37
CA ALA A 114 7.18 -1.69 7.88
C ALA A 114 7.23 -0.35 7.16
N VAL A 115 7.50 0.73 7.89
CA VAL A 115 7.80 2.02 7.26
C VAL A 115 9.10 1.88 6.43
N MET A 116 9.06 2.29 5.17
CA MET A 116 10.26 2.32 4.34
C MET A 116 11.16 3.49 4.73
N PRO A 117 12.46 3.24 4.98
CA PRO A 117 13.41 4.30 5.25
C PRO A 117 13.56 5.15 4.00
N LEU A 118 13.58 6.47 4.18
CA LEU A 118 13.73 7.45 3.09
C LEU A 118 14.99 7.24 2.24
N ASP A 119 16.01 6.56 2.79
CA ASP A 119 17.34 6.41 2.20
C ASP A 119 17.50 5.21 1.24
N LYS A 120 16.53 4.29 1.16
CA LYS A 120 16.65 3.07 0.33
C LYS A 120 15.85 3.06 -0.97
N VAL A 121 15.53 4.24 -1.52
CA VAL A 121 14.94 4.36 -2.87
C VAL A 121 15.95 5.00 -3.84
N GLY A 122 17.20 4.52 -3.79
CA GLY A 122 18.25 4.99 -4.69
C GLY A 122 19.62 4.40 -4.38
N SER A 123 19.89 3.19 -4.88
CA SER A 123 21.23 2.73 -5.27
C SER A 123 21.11 1.59 -6.26
#